data_AF-A0AAE4RWQ2-F1
#
_entry.id   AF-A0AAE4RWQ2-F1
#
_cell.length_a   1.000
_cell.length_b   1.000
_cell.length_c   1.000
_cell.angle_alpha   90.00
_cell.angle_beta   90.00
_cell.angle_gamma   90.00
#
_symmetry.space_group_name_H-M   'P 1'
#
loop_
_entity.id
_entity.type
_entity.pdbx_description
1 polymer ?
#
loop_
_entity_poly.entity_id
_entity_poly.type
_entity_poly.pdbx_seq_one_letter_code
_entity_poly.pdbx_strand_id
1 'polypeptide(L)' 'MMKLRRTKTGTYTIAGITATQYRALAAVLTTADGRCFDEQDGDGNYYSNDDFVCSLDGDEREALRQVCDALR' A
#
# COMPACT_ATOMS: atom_id res chain seq x y z
N MET A 1 3.85 17.44 -7.05
CA MET A 1 4.42 16.98 -5.77
C MET A 1 3.32 16.29 -5.00
N MET A 2 3.56 15.04 -4.58
CA MET A 2 2.64 14.27 -3.74
C MET A 2 2.39 15.02 -2.43
N LYS A 3 1.13 15.04 -1.99
CA LYS A 3 0.72 15.68 -0.73
C LYS A 3 -0.09 14.72 0.09
N LEU A 4 0.35 14.50 1.32
CA LEU A 4 -0.45 13.86 2.36
C LEU A 4 -1.15 14.96 3.16
N ARG A 5 -2.48 14.92 3.22
CA ARG A 5 -3.28 15.84 4.03
C ARG A 5 -4.08 15.05 5.04
N ARG A 6 -3.94 15.38 6.32
CA ARG A 6 -4.83 14.91 7.38
C ARG A 6 -5.96 15.91 7.56
N THR A 7 -7.20 15.44 7.56
CA THR A 7 -8.38 16.26 7.84
C THR A 7 -8.61 16.37 9.34
N LYS A 8 -9.43 17.35 9.75
CA LYS A 8 -9.81 17.53 11.16
C LYS A 8 -10.58 16.33 11.73
N THR A 9 -11.25 15.54 10.89
CA THR A 9 -11.95 14.31 11.28
C THR A 9 -11.02 13.09 11.33
N GLY A 10 -9.71 13.27 11.10
CA GLY A 10 -8.72 12.21 11.18
C GLY A 10 -8.59 11.37 9.91
N THR A 11 -9.26 11.73 8.82
CA THR A 11 -9.08 11.08 7.52
C THR A 11 -7.82 11.58 6.83
N TYR A 12 -7.22 10.75 5.97
CA TYR A 12 -6.04 11.11 5.19
C TYR A 12 -6.39 11.18 3.71
N THR A 13 -5.80 12.14 3.01
CA THR A 13 -5.90 12.28 1.55
C THR A 13 -4.50 12.26 0.97
N ILE A 14 -4.26 11.32 0.06
CA ILE A 14 -3.09 11.30 -0.81
C ILE A 14 -3.50 11.96 -2.13
N ALA A 15 -2.88 13.09 -2.46
CA ALA A 15 -3.19 13.85 -3.67
C ALA A 15 -1.94 14.14 -4.50
N GLY A 16 -2.11 14.25 -5.82
CA GLY A 16 -1.03 14.58 -6.74
C GLY A 16 -0.01 13.46 -6.91
N ILE A 17 -0.44 12.19 -6.77
CA ILE A 17 0.37 11.03 -7.13
C ILE A 17 0.42 10.84 -8.64
N THR A 18 1.51 10.26 -9.11
CA THR A 18 1.67 9.87 -10.51
C THR A 18 0.93 8.57 -10.80
N ALA A 19 0.72 8.26 -12.09
CA ALA A 19 0.17 6.98 -12.50
C ALA A 19 1.04 5.80 -12.01
N THR A 20 2.36 5.94 -12.02
CA THR A 20 3.29 4.90 -11.54
C THR A 20 3.17 4.67 -10.04
N GLN A 21 3.08 5.74 -9.23
CA GLN A 21 2.84 5.63 -7.79
C GLN A 21 1.50 4.95 -7.49
N TYR A 22 0.45 5.27 -8.26
CA TYR A 22 -0.83 4.59 -8.14
C TYR A 22 -0.73 3.10 -8.48
N ARG A 23 -0.07 2.73 -9.58
CA ARG A 23 0.12 1.32 -9.97
C ARG A 23 0.91 0.53 -8.95
N ALA A 24 2.00 1.09 -8.43
CA ALA A 24 2.79 0.46 -7.38
C ALA A 24 1.96 0.18 -6.13
N LEU A 25 1.17 1.17 -5.68
CA LEU A 25 0.24 0.99 -4.56
C LEU A 25 -0.82 -0.07 -4.86
N ALA A 26 -1.43 -0.04 -6.05
CA ALA A 26 -2.44 -1.00 -6.45
C ALA A 26 -1.87 -2.43 -6.50
N ALA A 27 -0.68 -2.63 -7.06
CA ALA A 27 -0.04 -3.93 -7.15
C ALA A 27 0.22 -4.54 -5.76
N VAL A 28 0.75 -3.75 -4.82
CA VAL A 28 0.97 -4.18 -3.43
C VAL A 28 -0.36 -4.52 -2.75
N LEU A 29 -1.35 -3.62 -2.81
CA LEU A 29 -2.63 -3.81 -2.12
C LEU A 29 -3.42 -5.00 -2.68
N THR A 30 -3.51 -5.15 -4.01
CA THR A 30 -4.24 -6.25 -4.63
C THR A 30 -3.55 -7.60 -4.39
N THR A 31 -2.22 -7.64 -4.38
CA THR A 31 -1.50 -8.88 -4.04
C THR A 31 -1.75 -9.26 -2.58
N ALA A 32 -1.70 -8.28 -1.68
CA ALA A 32 -1.91 -8.53 -0.25
C ALA A 32 -3.34 -9.01 0.03
N ASP A 33 -4.33 -8.36 -0.58
CA ASP A 33 -5.76 -8.72 -0.47
C ASP A 33 -6.03 -10.14 -0.99
N GLY A 34 -5.52 -10.48 -2.17
CA GLY A 34 -5.82 -11.76 -2.81
C GLY A 34 -5.02 -12.96 -2.32
N ARG A 35 -3.97 -12.76 -1.52
CA ARG A 35 -3.04 -13.86 -1.15
C ARG A 35 -2.61 -13.89 0.32
N CYS A 36 -2.55 -12.74 0.99
CA CYS A 36 -2.00 -12.72 2.34
C CYS A 36 -3.05 -12.97 3.42
N PHE A 37 -4.28 -12.49 3.25
CA PHE A 37 -5.25 -12.42 4.35
C PHE A 37 -6.49 -13.25 4.06
N ASP A 38 -6.30 -14.50 3.65
CA ASP A 38 -7.36 -15.42 3.23
C ASP A 38 -8.07 -16.13 4.38
N GLU A 39 -7.37 -16.40 5.49
CA GLU A 39 -7.93 -17.09 6.66
C GLU A 39 -8.02 -16.18 7.89
N GLN A 40 -9.19 -16.22 8.54
CA GLN A 40 -9.41 -15.61 9.84
C GLN A 40 -9.05 -16.60 10.95
N ASP A 41 -8.26 -16.15 11.93
CA ASP A 41 -7.95 -16.93 13.12
C ASP A 41 -9.18 -17.03 14.07
N GLY A 42 -9.02 -17.82 15.15
CA GLY A 42 -10.07 -17.98 16.16
C GLY A 42 -10.40 -16.73 16.98
N ASP A 43 -9.53 -15.72 16.95
CA ASP A 43 -9.70 -14.43 17.63
C ASP A 43 -10.28 -13.35 16.70
N GLY A 44 -10.52 -13.67 15.43
CA GLY A 44 -11.06 -12.77 14.43
C GLY A 44 -10.02 -11.96 13.63
N ASN A 45 -8.73 -12.27 13.76
CA ASN A 45 -7.64 -11.60 13.04
C ASN A 45 -7.30 -12.31 11.73
N TYR A 46 -6.70 -11.59 10.78
CA TYR A 46 -6.14 -12.17 9.55
C TYR A 46 -4.63 -11.96 9.57
N TYR A 47 -3.86 -13.04 9.45
CA TYR A 47 -2.40 -12.98 9.39
C TYR A 47 -1.92 -13.30 7.99
N SER A 48 -0.82 -12.64 7.56
CA SER A 48 -0.20 -12.95 6.27
C SER A 48 0.43 -14.34 6.29
N ASN A 49 -0.15 -15.32 5.62
CA ASN A 49 0.39 -16.68 5.58
C ASN A 49 1.32 -16.98 4.38
N ASP A 50 1.43 -16.06 3.41
CA ASP A 50 1.91 -16.41 2.06
C ASP A 50 3.21 -15.69 1.62
N ASP A 51 4.24 -15.66 2.48
CA ASP A 51 5.61 -15.19 2.21
C ASP A 51 5.70 -13.97 1.26
N PHE A 52 4.82 -12.97 1.46
CA PHE A 52 4.44 -11.92 0.53
C PHE A 52 5.48 -11.53 -0.55
N VAL A 53 5.46 -12.22 -1.69
CA VAL A 53 6.34 -11.92 -2.84
C VAL A 53 5.62 -10.96 -3.79
N CYS A 54 5.77 -9.65 -3.56
CA CYS A 54 5.35 -8.62 -4.51
C CYS A 54 6.53 -8.29 -5.45
N SER A 55 6.30 -8.36 -6.76
CA SER A 55 7.27 -7.95 -7.78
C SER A 55 6.94 -6.53 -8.23
N LEU A 56 7.91 -5.64 -8.09
CA LEU A 56 7.86 -4.27 -8.58
C LEU A 56 8.98 -4.10 -9.60
N ASP A 57 8.71 -3.37 -10.67
CA ASP A 57 9.81 -2.86 -11.49
C ASP A 57 10.60 -1.76 -10.76
N GLY A 58 11.70 -1.30 -11.36
CA GLY A 58 12.56 -0.28 -10.73
C GLY A 58 11.84 1.04 -10.45
N ASP A 59 10.94 1.45 -11.35
CA ASP A 59 10.19 2.70 -11.22
C ASP A 59 9.11 2.57 -10.15
N GLU A 60 8.42 1.42 -10.09
CA GLU A 60 7.44 1.08 -9.07
C GLU A 60 8.07 0.98 -7.68
N ARG A 61 9.27 0.40 -7.58
CA ARG A 61 10.03 0.33 -6.32
C ARG A 61 10.43 1.72 -5.81
N GLU A 62 10.84 2.60 -6.70
CA GLU A 62 11.16 4.00 -6.38
C GLU A 62 9.91 4.79 -6.01
N ALA A 63 8.81 4.57 -6.74
CA ALA A 63 7.53 5.18 -6.44
C ALA A 63 7.00 4.78 -5.05
N LEU A 64 7.13 3.50 -4.68
CA LEU A 64 6.81 3.03 -3.33
C LEU A 64 7.67 3.74 -2.26
N ARG A 65 8.97 3.93 -2.52
CA ARG A 65 9.87 4.66 -1.61
C ARG A 65 9.35 6.07 -1.33
N GLN A 66 8.97 6.79 -2.39
CA GLN A 66 8.44 8.16 -2.28
C GLN A 66 7.14 8.22 -1.47
N VAL A 67 6.27 7.20 -1.60
CA VAL A 67 5.07 7.09 -0.77
C VAL A 67 5.45 6.88 0.70
N CYS A 68 6.36 5.95 0.99
CA CYS A 68 6.83 5.70 2.36
C CYS A 68 7.49 6.91 3.00
N ASP A 69 8.28 7.67 2.25
CA ASP A 69 8.93 8.88 2.75
C ASP A 69 7.90 9.99 3.06
N ALA A 70 6.79 10.06 2.32
CA ALA A 70 5.72 11.00 2.59
C ALA A 70 4.82 10.60 3.78
N LEU A 71 4.90 9.36 4.25
CA LEU A 71 4.16 8.85 5.41
C LEU A 71 4.93 9.01 6.74
N ARG A 72 6.24 9.31 6.68
CA ARG A 72 7.10 9.59 7.84
C ARG A 72 6.99 11.06 8.25
#